data_AF-A0AAV3Q5M7-F1
#
_entry.id   AF-A0AAV3Q5M7-F1
#
_cell.length_a   1.000
_cell.length_b   1.000
_cell.length_c   1.000
_cell.angle_alpha   90.00
_cell.angle_beta   90.00
_cell.angle_gamma   90.00
#
_symmetry.space_group_name_H-M   'P 1'
#
loop_
_entity.id
_entity.type
_entity.pdbx_description
1 polymer ?
#
loop_
_entity_poly.entity_id
_entity_poly.type
_entity_poly.pdbx_seq_one_letter_code
_entity_poly.pdbx_strand_id
1 'polypeptide(L)'
;MDVKKALVDTFFGSPDEGVYSPSVQRTLYLMGKAVLGRFPDISSVHLKMPNIHFLPVNLSSKDNPEIVKFADDVYLPTDEPHGSIEARLSRLQSKM
;
A
#
# COMPACT_ATOMS: atom_id res chain seq x y z
N MET A 1 4.60 -21.64 -3.67
CA MET A 1 4.55 -20.17 -3.54
C MET A 1 3.36 -19.68 -4.33
N ASP A 2 2.50 -18.85 -3.78
CA ASP A 2 1.32 -18.33 -4.50
C ASP A 2 1.42 -16.81 -4.77
N VAL A 3 0.51 -16.31 -5.59
CA VAL A 3 0.46 -14.89 -5.99
C VAL A 3 0.29 -13.98 -4.76
N LYS A 4 -0.55 -14.39 -3.80
CA LYS A 4 -0.79 -13.64 -2.56
C LYS A 4 0.51 -13.42 -1.80
N LYS A 5 1.32 -14.47 -1.63
CA LYS A 5 2.61 -14.37 -0.96
C LYS A 5 3.56 -13.43 -1.72
N ALA A 6 3.62 -13.50 -3.04
CA ALA A 6 4.47 -12.58 -3.82
C ALA A 6 4.07 -11.11 -3.63
N LEU A 7 2.77 -10.82 -3.57
CA LEU A 7 2.26 -9.47 -3.31
C LEU A 7 2.59 -9.02 -1.88
N VAL A 8 2.30 -9.85 -0.88
CA VAL A 8 2.54 -9.58 0.55
C VAL A 8 4.03 -9.37 0.84
N ASP A 9 4.89 -10.27 0.36
CA ASP A 9 6.34 -10.16 0.53
C ASP A 9 6.87 -8.84 -0.07
N THR A 10 6.32 -8.41 -1.21
CA THR A 10 6.74 -7.17 -1.87
C THR A 10 6.23 -5.92 -1.16
N PHE A 11 5.05 -5.99 -0.57
CA PHE A 11 4.43 -4.87 0.16
C PHE A 11 5.07 -4.66 1.54
N PHE A 12 5.27 -5.73 2.31
CA PHE A 12 5.78 -5.64 3.69
C PHE A 12 7.31 -5.64 3.77
N GLY A 13 8.02 -6.24 2.80
CA GLY A 13 9.47 -6.41 2.90
C GLY A 13 9.85 -7.50 3.91
N SER A 14 11.06 -7.41 4.46
CA SER A 14 11.50 -8.37 5.47
C SER A 14 10.84 -8.08 6.82
N PRO A 15 10.53 -9.08 7.65
CA PRO A 15 9.86 -8.84 8.94
C PRO A 15 10.68 -8.04 9.95
N ASP A 16 12.00 -8.04 9.82
CA ASP A 16 12.98 -7.41 10.72
C ASP A 16 13.28 -5.95 10.36
N GLU A 17 13.29 -5.59 9.07
CA GLU A 17 13.67 -4.24 8.59
C GLU A 17 12.57 -3.54 7.79
N GLY A 18 11.58 -4.28 7.30
CA GLY A 18 10.55 -3.78 6.39
C GLY A 18 11.11 -3.46 5.00
N VAL A 19 10.40 -2.61 4.27
CA VAL A 19 10.88 -2.04 3.00
C VAL A 19 10.35 -0.61 2.84
N TYR A 20 11.24 0.33 2.52
CA TYR A 20 10.82 1.69 2.25
C TYR A 20 10.04 1.79 0.92
N SER A 21 8.88 2.46 0.96
CA SER A 21 8.02 2.71 -0.19
C SER A 21 7.91 4.22 -0.46
N PRO A 22 8.54 4.75 -1.53
CA PRO A 22 8.46 6.19 -1.83
C PRO A 22 7.09 6.63 -2.36
N SER A 23 6.27 5.69 -2.86
CA SER A 23 4.92 5.96 -3.33
C SER A 23 4.11 4.68 -3.51
N VAL A 24 2.78 4.76 -3.42
CA VAL A 24 1.88 3.63 -3.70
C VAL A 24 2.06 3.15 -5.14
N GLN A 25 2.31 4.07 -6.10
CA GLN A 25 2.59 3.76 -7.49
C GLN A 25 3.84 2.88 -7.65
N ARG A 26 4.91 3.18 -6.91
CA ARG A 26 6.15 2.40 -6.94
C ARG A 26 5.91 0.99 -6.40
N THR A 27 5.23 0.89 -5.26
CA THR A 27 4.90 -0.39 -4.62
C THR A 27 4.00 -1.24 -5.50
N LEU A 28 2.95 -0.65 -6.08
CA LEU A 28 2.07 -1.30 -7.05
C LEU A 28 2.85 -1.87 -8.24
N TYR A 29 3.73 -1.07 -8.85
CA TYR A 29 4.57 -1.50 -9.96
C TYR A 29 5.48 -2.69 -9.57
N LEU A 30 6.13 -2.62 -8.41
CA LEU A 30 7.00 -3.70 -7.93
C LEU A 30 6.21 -4.97 -7.62
N MET A 31 5.03 -4.85 -7.02
CA MET A 31 4.13 -5.98 -6.76
C MET A 31 3.72 -6.68 -8.07
N GLY A 32 3.25 -5.91 -9.06
CA GLY A 32 2.89 -6.48 -10.36
C GLY A 32 4.09 -7.11 -11.08
N LYS A 33 5.26 -6.48 -11.02
CA LYS A 33 6.52 -7.02 -11.57
C LYS A 33 6.94 -8.31 -10.86
N ALA A 34 6.78 -8.40 -9.53
CA ALA A 34 7.11 -9.60 -8.77
C ALA A 34 6.24 -10.79 -9.15
N VAL A 35 4.92 -10.56 -9.34
CA VAL A 35 4.00 -11.59 -9.81
C VAL A 35 4.37 -12.05 -11.23
N LEU A 36 4.53 -11.12 -12.18
CA LEU A 36 4.95 -11.47 -13.53
C LEU A 36 6.36 -12.09 -13.57
N GLY A 37 7.24 -11.80 -12.63
CA GLY A 37 8.55 -12.45 -12.55
C GLY A 37 8.49 -13.90 -12.08
N ARG A 38 7.58 -14.20 -11.13
CA ARG A 38 7.49 -15.52 -10.47
C ARG A 38 6.53 -16.50 -11.14
N PHE A 39 5.53 -16.00 -11.88
CA PHE A 39 4.47 -16.83 -12.45
C PHE A 39 4.42 -16.67 -13.98
N PRO A 40 5.12 -17.52 -14.76
CA PRO A 40 5.16 -17.44 -16.22
C PRO A 40 3.79 -17.46 -16.89
N ASP A 41 2.86 -18.27 -16.35
CA ASP A 41 1.50 -18.46 -16.90
C ASP A 41 0.59 -17.24 -16.73
N ILE A 42 0.99 -16.26 -15.91
CA ILE A 42 0.26 -15.00 -15.76
C ILE A 42 0.72 -14.04 -16.85
N SER A 43 -0.22 -13.64 -17.72
CA SER A 43 0.01 -12.71 -18.82
C SER A 43 -0.12 -11.23 -18.42
N SER A 44 -0.98 -10.94 -17.43
CA SER A 44 -1.21 -9.59 -16.92
C SER A 44 -1.69 -9.59 -15.47
N VAL A 45 -1.42 -8.48 -14.78
CA VAL A 45 -1.82 -8.23 -13.39
C VAL A 45 -2.46 -6.86 -13.34
N HIS A 46 -3.64 -6.77 -12.74
CA HIS A 46 -4.36 -5.52 -12.51
C HIS A 46 -4.49 -5.30 -11.01
N LEU A 47 -4.04 -4.14 -10.52
CA LEU A 47 -4.09 -3.78 -9.11
C LEU A 47 -4.77 -2.43 -8.95
N LYS A 48 -5.72 -2.36 -8.01
CA LYS A 48 -6.30 -1.14 -7.48
C LYS A 48 -5.99 -1.06 -5.99
N MET A 49 -5.27 -0.03 -5.59
CA MET A 49 -4.71 0.16 -4.24
C MET A 49 -5.16 1.51 -3.70
N PRO A 50 -6.27 1.56 -2.94
CA PRO A 50 -6.66 2.77 -2.23
C PRO A 50 -5.65 3.09 -1.12
N ASN A 51 -5.32 4.37 -0.98
CA ASN A 51 -4.49 4.87 0.12
C ASN A 51 -5.40 5.34 1.26
N ILE A 52 -5.80 4.40 2.12
CA ILE A 52 -6.64 4.69 3.28
C ILE A 52 -5.83 5.48 4.30
N HIS A 53 -6.28 6.69 4.62
CA HIS A 53 -5.53 7.60 5.47
C HIS A 53 -5.76 7.32 6.95
N PHE A 54 -4.67 7.36 7.71
CA PHE A 54 -4.65 7.43 9.16
C PHE A 54 -3.97 8.76 9.51
N LEU A 55 -4.77 9.76 9.90
CA LEU A 55 -4.31 11.14 10.08
C LEU A 55 -3.90 11.42 11.53
N PRO A 56 -2.75 12.06 11.79
CA PRO A 56 -2.37 12.54 13.13
C PRO A 56 -3.47 13.42 13.74
N VAL A 57 -3.81 13.20 15.01
CA VAL A 57 -4.84 14.00 15.70
C VAL A 57 -4.30 14.65 16.97
N ASN A 58 -4.63 15.93 17.15
CA ASN A 58 -4.49 16.60 18.44
C ASN A 58 -5.80 16.45 19.21
N LEU A 59 -5.73 15.99 20.45
CA LEU A 59 -6.92 15.74 21.27
C LEU A 59 -7.25 16.99 22.08
N SER A 60 -8.51 17.40 21.99
CA SER A 60 -9.08 18.44 22.86
C SER A 60 -10.33 17.87 23.52
N SER A 61 -10.65 18.33 24.72
CA SER A 61 -11.85 17.91 25.44
C SER A 61 -12.59 19.13 25.97
N LYS A 62 -13.89 19.00 26.22
CA LYS A 62 -14.67 20.09 26.83
C LYS A 62 -14.27 20.35 28.28
N ASP A 63 -13.75 19.34 28.96
CA ASP A 63 -13.42 19.37 30.39
C ASP A 63 -11.97 19.78 30.67
N ASN A 64 -11.08 19.69 29.67
CA ASN A 64 -9.71 20.18 29.73
C ASN A 64 -9.43 21.11 28.53
N PRO A 65 -9.22 22.42 28.78
CA PRO A 65 -8.96 23.40 27.72
C PRO A 65 -7.58 23.24 27.06
N GLU A 66 -6.67 22.48 27.66
CA GLU A 66 -5.35 22.20 27.06
C GLU A 66 -5.45 21.16 25.94
N ILE A 67 -4.87 21.48 24.79
CA ILE A 67 -4.77 20.58 23.65
C ILE A 67 -3.59 19.62 23.88
N VAL A 68 -3.89 18.32 23.91
CA VAL A 68 -2.87 17.27 23.85
C VAL A 68 -2.40 17.16 22.40
N LYS A 69 -1.12 17.43 22.18
CA LYS A 69 -0.52 17.37 20.85
C LYS A 69 -0.24 15.92 20.45
N PHE A 70 -0.39 15.64 19.16
CA PHE A 70 0.03 14.40 18.55
C PHE A 70 1.52 14.13 18.82
N ALA A 71 1.82 12.89 19.20
CA ALA A 71 3.17 12.44 19.54
C ALA A 71 3.46 11.07 18.90
N ASP A 72 3.08 10.89 17.63
CA ASP A 72 3.22 9.63 16.88
C ASP A 72 2.45 8.46 17.51
N ASP A 73 1.30 8.75 18.13
CA ASP A 73 0.57 7.84 19.02
C ASP A 73 -0.90 7.60 18.62
N VAL A 74 -1.66 8.67 18.35
CA VAL A 74 -3.09 8.59 18.03
C VAL A 74 -3.35 9.07 16.61
N TYR A 75 -3.97 8.20 15.81
CA TYR A 75 -4.35 8.48 14.44
C TYR A 75 -5.87 8.31 14.25
N LEU A 76 -6.47 9.20 13.46
CA LEU A 76 -7.85 9.12 13.03
C LEU A 76 -7.94 8.38 11.68
N PRO A 77 -8.56 7.19 11.59
CA PRO A 77 -8.85 6.57 10.31
C PRO A 77 -9.92 7.36 9.56
N THR A 78 -9.73 7.54 8.25
CA THR A 78 -10.74 8.15 7.38
C THR A 78 -11.07 7.23 6.21
N ASP A 79 -12.35 6.98 5.99
CA ASP A 79 -12.81 6.17 4.87
C ASP A 79 -12.77 6.96 3.55
N GLU A 80 -13.23 8.22 3.56
CA GLU A 80 -13.28 9.11 2.39
C GLU A 80 -12.90 10.56 2.77
N PRO A 81 -12.28 11.34 1.85
CA PRO A 81 -11.77 10.90 0.56
C PRO A 81 -10.44 10.14 0.70
N HIS A 82 -10.20 9.17 -0.18
CA HIS A 82 -8.89 8.52 -0.30
C HIS A 82 -8.34 8.58 -1.73
N GLY A 83 -7.02 8.62 -1.85
CA GLY A 83 -6.38 8.47 -3.16
C GLY A 83 -6.56 7.04 -3.69
N SER A 84 -7.04 6.88 -4.92
CA SER A 84 -7.11 5.57 -5.58
C SER A 84 -6.00 5.45 -6.63
N ILE A 85 -5.09 4.49 -6.43
CA ILE A 85 -3.98 4.22 -7.34
C ILE A 85 -4.26 2.91 -8.07
N GLU A 86 -4.20 2.93 -9.39
CA GLU A 86 -4.56 1.77 -10.22
C GLU A 86 -3.56 1.63 -11.37
N ALA A 87 -3.12 0.41 -11.64
CA ALA A 87 -2.35 0.11 -12.85
C ALA A 87 -2.50 -1.34 -13.29
N ARG A 88 -2.34 -1.55 -14.60
CA ARG A 88 -2.23 -2.87 -15.22
C ARG A 88 -0.83 -3.07 -15.78
N LEU A 89 -0.18 -4.16 -15.39
CA LEU A 89 1.09 -4.59 -15.96
C LEU A 89 0.83 -5.84 -16.82
N SER A 90 1.41 -5.87 -18.01
CA SER A 90 1.30 -6.98 -18.95
C SER A 90 2.67 -7.31 -19.54
N ARG A 91 2.87 -8.55 -19.99
CA ARG A 91 4.08 -8.93 -20.75
C ARG A 91 4.04 -8.31 -22.15
N LEU A 92 5.20 -7.89 -22.66
CA LEU A 92 5.34 -7.34 -24.03
C LEU A 92 5.01 -8.34 -25.13
N GLN A 93 5.05 -9.64 -24.84
CA GLN A 93 4.66 -10.71 -25.77
C GLN A 93 3.44 -11.44 -25.22
N SER A 94 2.25 -10.98 -25.59
CA SER A 94 1.11 -11.87 -25.74
C SER A 94 1.12 -12.35 -27.19
N LYS A 95 2.02 -13.28 -27.53
CA LYS A 95 1.77 -14.09 -28.73
C LYS A 95 0.63 -15.01 -28.35
N MET A 96 -0.55 -14.72 -28.90
CA MET A 96 -1.55 -15.76 -29.13
C MET A 96 -0.92 -16.87 -29.96
#